data_AF-A0A426SL56-F1
#
_entry.id   AF-A0A426SL56-F1
#
_cell.length_a   1.000
_cell.length_b   1.000
_cell.length_c   1.000
_cell.angle_alpha   90.00
_cell.angle_beta   90.00
_cell.angle_gamma   90.00
#
_symmetry.space_group_name_H-M   'P 1'
#
loop_
_entity.id
_entity.type
_entity.pdbx_description
1 polymer ?
#
loop_
_entity_poly.entity_id
_entity_poly.type
_entity_poly.pdbx_seq_one_letter_code
_entity_poly.pdbx_strand_id
1 'polypeptide(L)'
;MAGGLAALLDDVAALARLAAASADDVAAASAKAGSKAIGVVIDDAAVTPQYVQGIKPNRELPIIWRITKGSLRNKLVFILPVLLLLSVFAPWLLTPILMLGGLYLSFEGAEKVWELVRGKPKEAPASTKGAGAEDKVVSGAVRTDLILSAEIMVISMNSVDTDNLWMRAAVLVVIALGITALVYGAVGLLVKMDDIGLAMAKDEDASEGKKRFGRGLVGAMPRVMDVISYVGMIAMLWVGGHILLVGTHELGLAQPYGLVHHLEGLVAGVAGVGALLAWLVNTFFSFLFGLIIGGILAVIVHFLPFGHHGGGEGHAEGAGHATADGRDTADAHDAGTGSDQEPAGDSTEPPAAR
;
A
#
# COMPACT_ATOMS: atom_id res chain seq x y z
N MET A 1 14.83 -50.02 -34.88
CA MET A 1 14.24 -49.50 -33.62
C MET A 1 15.07 -48.41 -32.95
N ALA A 2 16.41 -48.31 -33.13
CA ALA A 2 17.25 -47.30 -32.48
C ALA A 2 17.07 -45.85 -33.01
N GLY A 3 16.72 -45.67 -34.30
CA GLY A 3 16.55 -44.33 -34.90
C GLY A 3 15.34 -43.54 -34.37
N GLY A 4 14.29 -44.22 -33.90
CA GLY A 4 13.09 -43.56 -33.35
C GLY A 4 13.32 -42.95 -31.96
N LEU A 5 14.14 -43.58 -31.13
CA LEU A 5 14.50 -43.03 -29.82
C LEU A 5 15.45 -41.82 -29.96
N ALA A 6 16.40 -41.89 -30.89
CA ALA A 6 17.31 -40.79 -31.20
C ALA A 6 16.57 -39.57 -31.76
N ALA A 7 15.57 -39.78 -32.64
CA ALA A 7 14.72 -38.72 -33.16
C ALA A 7 13.87 -38.05 -32.05
N LEU A 8 13.29 -38.84 -31.14
CA LEU A 8 12.55 -38.29 -29.99
C LEU A 8 13.45 -37.48 -29.04
N LEU A 9 14.69 -37.91 -28.81
CA LEU A 9 15.65 -37.16 -28.02
C LEU A 9 16.11 -35.87 -28.70
N ASP A 10 16.22 -35.87 -30.04
CA ASP A 10 16.53 -34.67 -30.83
C ASP A 10 15.36 -33.67 -30.80
N ASP A 11 14.12 -34.14 -30.89
CA ASP A 11 12.91 -33.30 -30.74
C ASP A 11 12.82 -32.68 -29.34
N VAL A 12 13.10 -33.46 -28.28
CA VAL A 12 13.16 -32.93 -26.90
C VAL A 12 14.30 -31.92 -26.76
N ALA A 13 15.47 -32.17 -27.35
CA ALA A 13 16.58 -31.22 -27.34
C ALA A 13 16.25 -29.94 -28.12
N ALA A 14 15.52 -30.04 -29.23
CA ALA A 14 15.04 -28.90 -30.00
C ALA A 14 13.99 -28.10 -29.21
N LEU A 15 13.02 -28.75 -28.57
CA LEU A 15 12.04 -28.10 -27.69
C LEU A 15 12.71 -27.45 -26.48
N ALA A 16 13.70 -28.10 -25.87
CA ALA A 16 14.45 -27.55 -24.75
C ALA A 16 15.25 -26.31 -25.16
N ARG A 17 15.91 -26.33 -26.33
CA ARG A 17 16.61 -25.17 -26.89
C ARG A 17 15.65 -24.03 -27.24
N LEU A 18 14.50 -24.34 -27.83
CA LEU A 18 13.46 -23.36 -28.14
C LEU A 18 12.90 -22.73 -26.86
N ALA A 19 12.64 -23.54 -25.84
CA ALA A 19 12.19 -23.08 -24.54
C ALA A 19 13.24 -22.19 -23.86
N ALA A 20 14.53 -22.58 -23.90
CA ALA A 20 15.63 -21.79 -23.35
C ALA A 20 15.76 -20.42 -24.07
N ALA A 21 15.72 -20.40 -25.40
CA ALA A 21 15.74 -19.16 -26.17
C ALA A 21 14.54 -18.26 -25.82
N SER A 22 13.33 -18.83 -25.71
CA SER A 22 12.15 -18.06 -25.31
C SER A 22 12.23 -17.51 -23.88
N ALA A 23 12.90 -18.24 -22.97
CA ALA A 23 13.12 -17.78 -21.61
C ALA A 23 14.14 -16.63 -21.57
N ASP A 24 15.21 -16.72 -22.36
CA ASP A 24 16.22 -15.66 -22.50
C ASP A 24 15.59 -14.37 -23.08
N ASP A 25 14.73 -14.50 -24.09
CA ASP A 25 14.00 -13.36 -24.67
C ASP A 25 13.08 -12.69 -23.66
N VAL A 26 12.32 -13.49 -22.88
CA VAL A 26 11.47 -12.97 -21.80
C VAL A 26 12.32 -12.29 -20.73
N ALA A 27 13.48 -12.86 -20.35
CA ALA A 27 14.36 -12.27 -19.35
C ALA A 27 14.94 -10.92 -19.83
N ALA A 28 15.44 -10.86 -21.07
CA ALA A 28 15.99 -9.63 -21.65
C ALA A 28 14.91 -8.54 -21.79
N ALA A 29 13.73 -8.90 -22.30
CA ALA A 29 12.60 -7.98 -22.42
C ALA A 29 12.12 -7.50 -21.04
N SER A 30 12.07 -8.38 -20.04
CA SER A 30 11.73 -8.03 -18.67
C SER A 30 12.74 -7.11 -18.02
N ALA A 31 14.03 -7.32 -18.25
CA ALA A 31 15.08 -6.45 -17.73
C ALA A 31 14.97 -5.04 -18.35
N LYS A 32 14.83 -4.95 -19.67
CA LYS A 32 14.64 -3.69 -20.38
C LYS A 32 13.38 -2.97 -19.92
N ALA A 33 12.26 -3.68 -19.86
CA ALA A 33 10.98 -3.09 -19.45
C ALA A 33 10.97 -2.67 -17.98
N GLY A 34 11.47 -3.53 -17.09
CA GLY A 34 11.62 -3.24 -15.67
C GLY A 34 12.52 -2.04 -15.42
N SER A 35 13.61 -1.88 -16.18
CA SER A 35 14.50 -0.71 -16.05
C SER A 35 13.82 0.63 -16.33
N LYS A 36 12.82 0.65 -17.23
CA LYS A 36 12.02 1.86 -17.48
C LYS A 36 11.07 2.19 -16.32
N ALA A 37 10.68 1.19 -15.54
CA ALA A 37 9.81 1.36 -14.39
C ALA A 37 10.57 1.67 -13.08
N ILE A 38 11.91 1.55 -13.04
CA ILE A 38 12.71 1.72 -11.80
C ILE A 38 12.43 3.05 -11.09
N GLY A 39 12.29 4.16 -11.83
CA GLY A 39 12.02 5.47 -11.22
C GLY A 39 10.73 5.48 -10.41
N VAL A 40 9.66 4.93 -10.97
CA VAL A 40 8.34 4.84 -10.33
C VAL A 40 8.29 3.77 -9.23
N VAL A 41 9.09 2.71 -9.36
CA VAL A 41 9.19 1.64 -8.34
C VAL A 41 9.79 2.15 -7.02
N ILE A 42 10.71 3.12 -7.08
CA ILE A 42 11.30 3.72 -5.87
C ILE A 42 10.22 4.44 -5.06
N ASP A 43 9.30 5.11 -5.75
CA ASP A 43 8.17 5.81 -5.12
C ASP A 43 7.20 4.84 -4.43
N ASP A 44 6.89 3.70 -5.08
CA ASP A 44 6.06 2.62 -4.51
C ASP A 44 6.67 2.03 -3.22
N ALA A 45 7.99 1.87 -3.19
CA ALA A 45 8.72 1.42 -2.01
C ALA A 45 8.66 2.40 -0.83
N ALA A 46 8.55 3.70 -1.09
CA ALA A 46 8.40 4.71 -0.05
C ALA A 46 6.97 4.76 0.53
N VAL A 47 5.97 4.36 -0.26
CA VAL A 47 4.56 4.45 0.13
C VAL A 47 4.14 3.30 1.05
N THR A 48 4.74 2.12 0.96
CA THR A 48 4.26 0.95 1.73
C THR A 48 4.58 1.00 3.24
N PRO A 49 5.80 1.38 3.70
CA PRO A 49 6.13 1.37 5.13
C PRO A 49 5.23 2.29 5.99
N GLN A 50 4.67 3.34 5.40
CA GLN A 50 3.81 4.28 6.13
C GLN A 50 2.53 3.62 6.68
N TYR A 51 2.04 2.55 6.04
CA TYR A 51 0.81 1.86 6.46
C TYR A 51 1.00 0.99 7.70
N VAL A 52 2.23 0.56 7.98
CA VAL A 52 2.54 -0.26 9.16
C VAL A 52 3.13 0.56 10.31
N GLN A 53 3.31 1.87 10.12
CA GLN A 53 3.81 2.76 11.16
C GLN A 53 2.85 2.78 12.37
N GLY A 54 3.39 2.61 13.57
CA GLY A 54 2.64 2.65 14.82
C GLY A 54 1.87 1.37 15.15
N ILE A 55 2.02 0.32 14.33
CA ILE A 55 1.56 -1.03 14.67
C ILE A 55 2.54 -1.66 15.67
N LYS A 56 2.07 -2.64 16.46
CA LYS A 56 2.96 -3.40 17.33
C LYS A 56 4.01 -4.14 16.47
N PRO A 57 5.32 -4.10 16.81
CA PRO A 57 6.39 -4.67 15.98
C PRO A 57 6.15 -6.13 15.56
N ASN A 58 5.59 -6.94 16.46
CA ASN A 58 5.28 -8.35 16.19
C ASN A 58 4.18 -8.59 15.14
N ARG A 59 3.47 -7.54 14.70
CA ARG A 59 2.40 -7.60 13.69
C ARG A 59 2.79 -6.94 12.36
N GLU A 60 3.90 -6.22 12.29
CA GLU A 60 4.32 -5.49 11.08
C GLU A 60 4.61 -6.46 9.92
N LEU A 61 5.46 -7.48 10.13
CA LEU A 61 5.77 -8.48 9.09
C LEU A 61 4.55 -9.29 8.62
N PRO A 62 3.66 -9.80 9.51
CA PRO A 62 2.40 -10.42 9.08
C PRO A 62 1.53 -9.51 8.22
N ILE A 63 1.44 -8.21 8.54
CA ILE A 63 0.65 -7.25 7.76
C ILE A 63 1.29 -7.01 6.40
N ILE A 64 2.60 -6.78 6.34
CA ILE A 64 3.34 -6.65 5.08
C ILE A 64 3.06 -7.88 4.20
N TRP A 65 3.14 -9.09 4.74
CA TRP A 65 2.86 -10.32 3.99
C TRP A 65 1.43 -10.39 3.44
N ARG A 66 0.44 -9.91 4.21
CA ARG A 66 -0.95 -9.79 3.72
C ARG A 66 -1.06 -8.80 2.57
N ILE A 67 -0.38 -7.66 2.68
CA ILE A 67 -0.33 -6.64 1.62
C ILE A 67 0.37 -7.22 0.38
N THR A 68 1.51 -7.90 0.53
CA THR A 68 2.26 -8.55 -0.56
C THR A 68 1.39 -9.56 -1.32
N LYS A 69 0.64 -10.41 -0.60
CA LYS A 69 -0.29 -11.37 -1.23
C LYS A 69 -1.43 -10.66 -1.98
N GLY A 70 -1.97 -9.60 -1.38
CA GLY A 70 -3.00 -8.76 -2.00
C GLY A 70 -2.50 -8.11 -3.29
N SER A 71 -1.33 -7.47 -3.22
CA SER A 71 -0.63 -6.84 -4.34
C SER A 71 -0.35 -7.83 -5.48
N LEU A 72 0.21 -9.00 -5.15
CA LEU A 72 0.53 -10.03 -6.15
C LEU A 72 -0.72 -10.54 -6.86
N ARG A 73 -1.80 -10.77 -6.10
CA ARG A 73 -3.11 -11.14 -6.66
C ARG A 73 -3.65 -10.02 -7.55
N ASN A 74 -3.56 -8.77 -7.11
CA ASN A 74 -4.00 -7.60 -7.88
C ASN A 74 -3.27 -7.50 -9.23
N LYS A 75 -1.94 -7.62 -9.21
CA LYS A 75 -1.09 -7.58 -10.41
C LYS A 75 -1.42 -8.71 -11.38
N LEU A 76 -1.46 -9.96 -10.92
CA LEU A 76 -1.57 -11.11 -11.80
C LEU A 76 -3.02 -11.43 -12.22
N VAL A 77 -4.00 -11.21 -11.34
CA VAL A 77 -5.40 -11.63 -11.58
C VAL A 77 -6.24 -10.49 -12.13
N PHE A 78 -5.93 -9.23 -11.82
CA PHE A 78 -6.75 -8.09 -12.23
C PHE A 78 -6.02 -7.20 -13.23
N ILE A 79 -4.88 -6.62 -12.84
CA ILE A 79 -4.16 -5.65 -13.69
C ILE A 79 -3.70 -6.31 -14.98
N LEU A 80 -2.94 -7.40 -14.92
CA LEU A 80 -2.35 -8.03 -16.11
C LEU A 80 -3.41 -8.45 -17.13
N PRO A 81 -4.50 -9.17 -16.78
CA PRO A 81 -5.52 -9.54 -17.75
C PRO A 81 -6.23 -8.33 -18.36
N VAL A 82 -6.54 -7.31 -17.54
CA VAL A 82 -7.18 -6.07 -18.01
C VAL A 82 -6.24 -5.33 -18.96
N LEU A 83 -4.95 -5.23 -18.65
CA LEU A 83 -3.96 -4.58 -19.50
C LEU A 83 -3.80 -5.30 -20.84
N LEU A 84 -3.68 -6.63 -20.83
CA LEU A 84 -3.60 -7.41 -22.07
C LEU A 84 -4.84 -7.22 -22.93
N LEU A 85 -6.03 -7.24 -22.32
CA LEU A 85 -7.29 -7.02 -23.01
C LEU A 85 -7.38 -5.61 -23.61
N LEU A 86 -7.12 -4.58 -22.80
CA LEU A 86 -7.14 -3.19 -23.25
C LEU A 86 -6.08 -2.93 -24.33
N SER A 87 -4.90 -3.55 -24.24
CA SER A 87 -3.84 -3.38 -25.23
C SER A 87 -4.26 -3.81 -26.65
N VAL A 88 -5.21 -4.74 -26.77
CA VAL A 88 -5.73 -5.23 -28.05
C VAL A 88 -6.98 -4.46 -28.48
N PHE A 89 -7.92 -4.21 -27.57
CA PHE A 89 -9.25 -3.71 -27.94
C PHE A 89 -9.42 -2.20 -27.77
N ALA A 90 -8.74 -1.59 -26.80
CA ALA A 90 -8.93 -0.18 -26.44
C ALA A 90 -7.69 0.40 -25.74
N PRO A 91 -6.52 0.47 -26.41
CA PRO A 91 -5.29 0.96 -25.78
C PRO A 91 -5.41 2.41 -25.32
N TRP A 92 -6.26 3.20 -25.99
CA TRP A 92 -6.59 4.58 -25.62
C TRP A 92 -7.25 4.71 -24.23
N LEU A 93 -7.82 3.61 -23.69
CA LEU A 93 -8.49 3.63 -22.39
C LEU A 93 -7.51 3.49 -21.21
N LEU A 94 -6.27 3.05 -21.47
CA LEU A 94 -5.24 2.92 -20.44
C LEU A 94 -4.98 4.27 -19.76
N THR A 95 -4.81 5.32 -20.54
CA THR A 95 -4.50 6.66 -20.05
C THR A 95 -5.62 7.26 -19.19
N PRO A 96 -6.90 7.30 -19.63
CA PRO A 96 -8.00 7.72 -18.77
C PRO A 96 -8.12 6.92 -17.46
N ILE A 97 -7.92 5.60 -17.49
CA ILE A 97 -7.99 4.76 -16.29
C ILE A 97 -6.87 5.12 -15.32
N LEU A 98 -5.64 5.27 -15.82
CA LEU A 98 -4.52 5.71 -14.99
C LEU A 98 -4.76 7.10 -14.42
N MET A 99 -5.25 8.04 -15.23
CA MET A 99 -5.59 9.40 -14.76
C MET A 99 -6.57 9.38 -13.59
N LEU A 100 -7.60 8.53 -13.61
CA LEU A 100 -8.51 8.38 -12.46
C LEU A 100 -7.76 7.93 -11.20
N GLY A 101 -6.82 7.00 -11.35
CA GLY A 101 -5.90 6.61 -10.28
C GLY A 101 -5.01 7.77 -9.81
N GLY A 102 -4.46 8.55 -10.74
CA GLY A 102 -3.66 9.75 -10.45
C GLY A 102 -4.45 10.84 -9.71
N LEU A 103 -5.73 11.02 -10.04
CA LEU A 103 -6.64 11.91 -9.29
C LEU A 103 -6.80 11.44 -7.84
N TYR A 104 -7.05 10.13 -7.64
CA TYR A 104 -7.19 9.56 -6.30
C TYR A 104 -5.90 9.70 -5.48
N LEU A 105 -4.73 9.40 -6.06
CA LEU A 105 -3.43 9.57 -5.39
C LEU A 105 -3.15 11.03 -5.04
N SER A 106 -3.44 11.95 -5.97
CA SER A 106 -3.28 13.38 -5.74
C SER A 106 -4.18 13.86 -4.59
N PHE A 107 -5.42 13.40 -4.56
CA PHE A 107 -6.36 13.68 -3.47
C PHE A 107 -5.86 13.14 -2.12
N GLU A 108 -5.52 11.84 -2.03
CA GLU A 108 -5.05 11.22 -0.78
C GLU A 108 -3.75 11.87 -0.29
N GLY A 109 -2.81 12.16 -1.19
CA GLY A 109 -1.58 12.88 -0.86
C GLY A 109 -1.84 14.29 -0.33
N ALA A 110 -2.76 15.03 -0.93
CA ALA A 110 -3.12 16.37 -0.50
C ALA A 110 -3.80 16.38 0.87
N GLU A 111 -4.67 15.40 1.16
CA GLU A 111 -5.28 15.24 2.48
C GLU A 111 -4.22 14.99 3.56
N LYS A 112 -3.26 14.09 3.32
CA LYS A 112 -2.20 13.80 4.28
C LYS A 112 -1.30 15.03 4.54
N VAL A 113 -0.99 15.81 3.50
CA VAL A 113 -0.29 17.10 3.66
C VAL A 113 -1.12 18.08 4.50
N TRP A 114 -2.43 18.14 4.27
CA TRP A 114 -3.33 19.02 5.02
C TRP A 114 -3.44 18.65 6.50
N GLU A 115 -3.50 17.34 6.81
CA GLU A 115 -3.48 16.83 8.18
C GLU A 115 -2.19 17.20 8.91
N LEU A 116 -1.05 17.07 8.23
CA LEU A 116 0.25 17.45 8.75
C LEU A 116 0.31 18.95 9.09
N VAL A 117 -0.19 19.81 8.19
CA VAL A 117 -0.21 21.28 8.39
C VAL A 117 -1.16 21.70 9.51
N ARG A 118 -2.32 21.03 9.66
CA ARG A 118 -3.27 21.30 10.73
C ARG A 118 -2.80 20.86 12.12
N GLY A 119 -1.74 20.06 12.21
CA GLY A 119 -1.21 19.57 13.48
C GLY A 119 -2.19 18.70 14.25
N LYS A 120 -3.12 18.01 13.57
CA LYS A 120 -3.99 17.04 14.23
C LYS A 120 -3.12 15.96 14.87
N PRO A 121 -3.38 15.56 16.13
CA PRO A 121 -2.65 14.44 16.72
C PRO A 121 -2.83 13.22 15.83
N LYS A 122 -1.72 12.54 15.46
CA LYS A 122 -1.76 11.24 14.76
C LYS A 122 -2.82 10.40 15.46
N GLU A 123 -3.90 10.04 14.76
CA GLU A 123 -4.95 9.21 15.35
C GLU A 123 -4.28 8.00 16.02
N ALA A 124 -4.76 7.64 17.21
CA ALA A 124 -4.25 6.49 17.96
C ALA A 124 -4.13 5.28 17.03
N PRO A 125 -3.03 4.51 17.11
CA PRO A 125 -2.70 3.52 16.11
C PRO A 125 -3.87 2.57 15.88
N ALA A 126 -4.11 2.20 14.62
CA ALA A 126 -5.17 1.28 14.21
C ALA A 126 -5.18 -0.01 15.07
N SER A 127 -4.03 -0.41 15.61
CA SER A 127 -3.86 -1.52 16.56
C SER A 127 -4.67 -1.41 17.87
N THR A 128 -5.22 -0.23 18.20
CA THR A 128 -6.04 0.02 19.39
C THR A 128 -7.55 -0.22 19.14
N LYS A 129 -7.98 -0.36 17.88
CA LYS A 129 -9.40 -0.48 17.46
C LYS A 129 -9.83 -1.91 17.07
N GLY A 130 -9.03 -2.95 17.39
CA GLY A 130 -9.36 -4.36 17.16
C GLY A 130 -9.03 -4.90 15.76
N ALA A 131 -9.30 -6.19 15.50
CA ALA A 131 -8.92 -6.90 14.25
C ALA A 131 -9.46 -6.23 12.96
N GLY A 132 -10.64 -5.60 13.02
CA GLY A 132 -11.22 -4.88 11.88
C GLY A 132 -10.44 -3.63 11.45
N ALA A 133 -9.56 -3.10 12.30
CA ALA A 133 -8.72 -1.95 11.96
C ALA A 133 -7.47 -2.36 11.15
N GLU A 134 -6.87 -3.51 11.45
CA GLU A 134 -5.77 -4.07 10.65
C GLU A 134 -6.24 -4.42 9.22
N ASP A 135 -7.47 -4.93 9.09
CA ASP A 135 -8.06 -5.23 7.78
C ASP A 135 -8.27 -3.97 6.93
N LYS A 136 -8.66 -2.85 7.56
CA LYS A 136 -8.74 -1.55 6.89
C LYS A 136 -7.38 -1.05 6.43
N VAL A 137 -6.35 -1.20 7.27
CA VAL A 137 -4.95 -0.85 6.91
C VAL A 137 -4.50 -1.67 5.69
N VAL A 138 -4.69 -3.00 5.74
CA VAL A 138 -4.32 -3.88 4.62
C VAL A 138 -5.11 -3.51 3.37
N SER A 139 -6.42 -3.29 3.47
CA SER A 139 -7.24 -2.91 2.32
C SER A 139 -6.86 -1.55 1.75
N GLY A 140 -6.50 -0.57 2.58
CA GLY A 140 -6.02 0.73 2.14
C GLY A 140 -4.71 0.61 1.38
N ALA A 141 -3.72 -0.06 1.98
CA ALA A 141 -2.43 -0.31 1.36
C ALA A 141 -2.55 -1.04 0.01
N VAL A 142 -3.41 -2.06 -0.07
CA VAL A 142 -3.66 -2.83 -1.30
C VAL A 142 -4.34 -1.99 -2.39
N ARG A 143 -5.17 -1.00 -2.04
CA ARG A 143 -5.79 -0.07 -3.01
C ARG A 143 -4.76 0.90 -3.57
N THR A 144 -3.92 1.48 -2.72
CA THR A 144 -2.87 2.39 -3.16
C THR A 144 -1.84 1.65 -4.02
N ASP A 145 -1.44 0.44 -3.61
CA ASP A 145 -0.58 -0.44 -4.40
C ASP A 145 -1.23 -0.81 -5.74
N LEU A 146 -2.54 -1.05 -5.82
CA LEU A 146 -3.23 -1.32 -7.09
C LEU A 146 -3.02 -0.18 -8.10
N ILE A 147 -3.12 1.06 -7.65
CA ILE A 147 -2.97 2.23 -8.51
C ILE A 147 -1.51 2.39 -8.96
N LEU A 148 -0.57 2.36 -8.01
CA LEU A 148 0.87 2.46 -8.31
C LEU A 148 1.35 1.31 -9.21
N SER A 149 0.86 0.11 -8.94
CA SER A 149 1.16 -1.09 -9.72
C SER A 149 0.56 -1.02 -11.12
N ALA A 150 -0.63 -0.43 -11.30
CA ALA A 150 -1.23 -0.28 -12.62
C ALA A 150 -0.34 0.62 -13.50
N GLU A 151 0.18 1.73 -12.97
CA GLU A 151 1.10 2.60 -13.69
C GLU A 151 2.39 1.87 -14.08
N ILE A 152 3.06 1.24 -13.11
CA ILE A 152 4.29 0.45 -13.33
C ILE A 152 4.07 -0.61 -14.41
N MET A 153 2.94 -1.31 -14.36
CA MET A 153 2.59 -2.36 -15.32
C MET A 153 2.29 -1.79 -16.71
N VAL A 154 1.66 -0.62 -16.82
CA VAL A 154 1.43 0.07 -18.10
C VAL A 154 2.75 0.58 -18.71
N ILE A 155 3.62 1.22 -17.92
CA ILE A 155 4.96 1.65 -18.36
C ILE A 155 5.73 0.44 -18.88
N SER A 156 5.70 -0.65 -18.12
CA SER A 156 6.35 -1.90 -18.50
C SER A 156 5.76 -2.44 -19.80
N MET A 157 4.44 -2.54 -19.91
CA MET A 157 3.76 -3.04 -21.11
C MET A 157 4.11 -2.23 -22.36
N ASN A 158 4.06 -0.90 -22.27
CA ASN A 158 4.38 0.01 -23.38
C ASN A 158 5.86 -0.03 -23.78
N SER A 159 6.72 -0.59 -22.95
CA SER A 159 8.14 -0.77 -23.23
C SER A 159 8.50 -2.13 -23.83
N VAL A 160 7.57 -3.10 -23.80
CA VAL A 160 7.74 -4.40 -24.44
C VAL A 160 7.41 -4.27 -25.92
N ASP A 161 8.46 -4.24 -26.73
CA ASP A 161 8.37 -4.15 -28.19
C ASP A 161 8.13 -5.53 -28.80
N THR A 162 6.88 -6.01 -28.73
CA THR A 162 6.46 -7.27 -29.35
C THR A 162 4.98 -7.31 -29.68
N ASP A 163 4.65 -7.95 -30.80
CA ASP A 163 3.29 -8.28 -31.22
C ASP A 163 2.78 -9.60 -30.61
N ASN A 164 3.67 -10.41 -30.02
CA ASN A 164 3.28 -11.68 -29.41
C ASN A 164 2.69 -11.46 -28.02
N LEU A 165 1.37 -11.63 -27.90
CA LEU A 165 0.63 -11.47 -26.66
C LEU A 165 1.15 -12.36 -25.53
N TRP A 166 1.58 -13.60 -25.84
CA TRP A 166 2.11 -14.54 -24.84
C TRP A 166 3.48 -14.12 -24.32
N MET A 167 4.35 -13.61 -25.20
CA MET A 167 5.65 -13.08 -24.77
C MET A 167 5.45 -11.83 -23.91
N ARG A 168 4.55 -10.92 -24.33
CA ARG A 168 4.18 -9.75 -23.53
C ARG A 168 3.62 -10.14 -22.16
N ALA A 169 2.72 -11.12 -22.11
CA ALA A 169 2.17 -11.64 -20.87
C ALA A 169 3.26 -12.23 -19.96
N ALA A 170 4.17 -13.05 -20.50
CA ALA A 170 5.27 -13.64 -19.75
C ALA A 170 6.20 -12.57 -19.15
N VAL A 171 6.55 -11.55 -19.94
CA VAL A 171 7.35 -10.40 -19.49
C VAL A 171 6.65 -9.66 -18.34
N LEU A 172 5.35 -9.37 -18.50
CA LEU A 172 4.57 -8.70 -17.45
C LEU A 172 4.43 -9.54 -16.17
N VAL A 173 4.35 -10.87 -16.28
CA VAL A 173 4.39 -11.76 -15.09
C VAL A 173 5.73 -11.64 -14.39
N VAL A 174 6.85 -11.73 -15.11
CA VAL A 174 8.20 -11.62 -14.52
C VAL A 174 8.37 -10.28 -13.82
N ILE A 175 7.92 -9.19 -14.44
CA ILE A 175 7.97 -7.84 -13.85
C ILE A 175 7.08 -7.76 -12.61
N ALA A 176 5.84 -8.26 -12.67
CA ALA A 176 4.93 -8.27 -11.53
C ALA A 176 5.53 -9.03 -10.33
N LEU A 177 6.15 -10.19 -10.56
CA LEU A 177 6.83 -10.96 -9.52
C LEU A 177 8.07 -10.22 -9.00
N GLY A 178 8.93 -9.74 -9.91
CA GLY A 178 10.20 -9.10 -9.59
C GLY A 178 10.03 -7.81 -8.79
N ILE A 179 9.13 -6.92 -9.23
CA ILE A 179 8.85 -5.67 -8.53
C ILE A 179 8.18 -5.94 -7.18
N THR A 180 7.24 -6.88 -7.10
CA THR A 180 6.62 -7.25 -5.82
C THR A 180 7.66 -7.79 -4.84
N ALA A 181 8.56 -8.66 -5.29
CA ALA A 181 9.64 -9.17 -4.46
C ALA A 181 10.61 -8.05 -4.04
N LEU A 182 10.96 -7.13 -4.94
CA LEU A 182 11.86 -6.02 -4.68
C LEU A 182 11.28 -5.06 -3.64
N VAL A 183 10.08 -4.54 -3.88
CA VAL A 183 9.42 -3.54 -3.02
C VAL A 183 9.12 -4.14 -1.65
N TYR A 184 8.34 -5.22 -1.59
CA TYR A 184 7.94 -5.79 -0.31
C TYR A 184 9.09 -6.52 0.40
N GLY A 185 10.09 -7.01 -0.34
CA GLY A 185 11.32 -7.54 0.23
C GLY A 185 12.16 -6.44 0.91
N ALA A 186 12.31 -5.28 0.27
CA ALA A 186 12.98 -4.13 0.87
C ALA A 186 12.24 -3.62 2.12
N VAL A 187 10.91 -3.51 2.05
CA VAL A 187 10.08 -3.10 3.19
C VAL A 187 10.14 -4.12 4.33
N GLY A 188 10.06 -5.42 4.00
CA GLY A 188 10.19 -6.49 4.98
C GLY A 188 11.56 -6.52 5.66
N LEU A 189 12.63 -6.29 4.89
CA LEU A 189 13.99 -6.15 5.42
C LEU A 189 14.10 -4.96 6.36
N LEU A 190 13.53 -3.81 5.96
CA LEU A 190 13.53 -2.59 6.75
C LEU A 190 12.88 -2.79 8.12
N VAL A 191 11.70 -3.40 8.16
CA VAL A 191 11.03 -3.76 9.42
C VAL A 191 11.84 -4.79 10.21
N LYS A 192 12.45 -5.78 9.53
CA LYS A 192 13.27 -6.80 10.19
C LYS A 192 14.51 -6.22 10.87
N MET A 193 15.05 -5.10 10.38
CA MET A 193 16.18 -4.44 11.01
C MET A 193 15.84 -3.97 12.44
N ASP A 194 14.60 -3.60 12.74
CA ASP A 194 14.19 -3.22 14.10
C ASP A 194 14.20 -4.43 15.06
N ASP A 195 13.63 -5.57 14.64
CA ASP A 195 13.71 -6.85 15.38
C ASP A 195 15.17 -7.24 15.67
N ILE A 196 16.04 -7.11 14.66
CA ILE A 196 17.46 -7.43 14.78
C ILE A 196 18.14 -6.45 15.75
N GLY A 197 17.80 -5.17 15.69
CA GLY A 197 18.28 -4.14 16.63
C GLY A 197 17.91 -4.47 18.07
N LEU A 198 16.66 -4.85 18.30
CA LEU A 198 16.17 -5.24 19.62
C LEU A 198 16.83 -6.52 20.13
N ALA A 199 17.01 -7.52 19.26
CA ALA A 199 17.73 -8.74 19.60
C ALA A 199 19.19 -8.44 19.98
N MET A 200 19.91 -7.61 19.22
CA MET A 200 21.28 -7.20 19.54
C MET A 200 21.38 -6.39 20.85
N ALA A 201 20.36 -5.59 21.16
CA ALA A 201 20.34 -4.79 22.37
C ALA A 201 20.09 -5.61 23.65
N LYS A 202 19.37 -6.74 23.53
CA LYS A 202 18.98 -7.62 24.63
C LYS A 202 19.85 -8.87 24.79
N ASP A 203 20.69 -9.17 23.80
CA ASP A 203 21.63 -10.28 23.82
C ASP A 203 22.65 -10.10 24.96
N GLU A 204 22.51 -10.86 26.05
CA GLU A 204 23.35 -10.73 27.26
C GLU A 204 24.83 -11.04 26.96
N ASP A 205 25.08 -11.96 26.01
CA ASP A 205 26.40 -12.41 25.59
C ASP A 205 27.06 -11.50 24.55
N ALA A 206 26.32 -10.51 24.02
CA ALA A 206 26.86 -9.56 23.05
C ALA A 206 27.86 -8.56 23.66
N SER A 207 28.86 -8.17 22.86
CA SER A 207 29.77 -7.09 23.20
C SER A 207 29.03 -5.75 23.40
N GLU A 208 29.57 -4.88 24.26
CA GLU A 208 28.99 -3.55 24.50
C GLU A 208 28.84 -2.72 23.23
N GLY A 209 29.74 -2.89 22.25
CA GLY A 209 29.62 -2.27 20.93
C GLY A 209 28.39 -2.74 20.16
N LYS A 210 28.13 -4.06 20.15
CA LYS A 210 26.96 -4.66 19.49
C LYS A 210 25.65 -4.23 20.16
N LYS A 211 25.63 -4.19 21.50
CA LYS A 211 24.48 -3.69 22.29
C LYS A 211 24.21 -2.20 22.03
N ARG A 212 25.24 -1.36 21.96
CA ARG A 212 25.12 0.07 21.60
C ARG A 212 24.58 0.27 20.19
N PHE A 213 25.08 -0.51 19.23
CA PHE A 213 24.57 -0.47 17.85
C PHE A 213 23.10 -0.89 17.78
N GLY A 214 22.71 -1.97 18.48
CA GLY A 214 21.31 -2.40 18.57
C GLY A 214 20.38 -1.34 19.14
N ARG A 215 20.77 -0.69 20.25
CA ARG A 215 20.03 0.44 20.83
C ARG A 215 19.94 1.63 19.87
N GLY A 216 21.00 1.92 19.13
CA GLY A 216 21.01 2.97 18.11
C GLY A 216 20.02 2.67 16.98
N LEU A 217 19.95 1.42 16.53
CA LEU A 217 19.05 0.97 15.47
C LEU A 217 17.58 1.14 15.89
N VAL A 218 17.20 0.63 17.07
CA VAL A 218 15.84 0.76 17.63
C VAL A 218 15.49 2.22 17.90
N GLY A 219 16.44 3.02 18.41
CA GLY A 219 16.23 4.44 18.66
C GLY A 219 16.06 5.28 17.39
N ALA A 220 16.65 4.85 16.27
CA ALA A 220 16.53 5.52 14.97
C ALA A 220 15.23 5.14 14.23
N MET A 221 14.65 3.97 14.52
CA MET A 221 13.50 3.42 13.80
C MET A 221 12.29 4.37 13.71
N PRO A 222 11.87 5.08 14.79
CA PRO A 222 10.76 6.04 14.69
C PRO A 222 11.03 7.16 13.69
N ARG A 223 12.28 7.66 13.66
CA ARG A 223 12.69 8.75 12.77
C ARG A 223 12.76 8.27 11.32
N VAL A 224 13.26 7.05 11.09
CA VAL A 224 13.26 6.41 9.76
C VAL A 224 11.82 6.29 9.25
N MET A 225 10.90 5.81 10.08
CA MET A 225 9.49 5.67 9.71
C MET A 225 8.79 7.00 9.44
N ASP A 226 9.10 8.04 10.23
CA ASP A 226 8.59 9.39 9.95
C ASP A 226 9.11 9.93 8.62
N VAL A 227 10.41 9.80 8.35
CA VAL A 227 11.01 10.23 7.08
C VAL A 227 10.37 9.50 5.90
N ILE A 228 10.21 8.18 5.99
CA ILE A 228 9.59 7.41 4.91
C ILE A 228 8.13 7.81 4.72
N SER A 229 7.40 8.10 5.80
CA SER A 229 6.02 8.59 5.69
C SER A 229 5.96 9.94 4.95
N TYR A 230 6.89 10.87 5.24
CA TYR A 230 6.99 12.13 4.48
C TYR A 230 7.34 11.91 3.02
N VAL A 231 8.32 11.04 2.74
CA VAL A 231 8.72 10.72 1.37
C VAL A 231 7.56 10.05 0.63
N GLY A 232 6.85 9.12 1.25
CA GLY A 232 5.67 8.46 0.68
C GLY A 232 4.56 9.46 0.35
N MET A 233 4.29 10.44 1.22
CA MET A 233 3.33 11.52 0.94
C MET A 233 3.72 12.36 -0.27
N ILE A 234 4.99 12.75 -0.36
CA ILE A 234 5.52 13.51 -1.50
C ILE A 234 5.45 12.66 -2.78
N ALA A 235 5.80 11.38 -2.69
CA ALA A 235 5.75 10.42 -3.79
C ALA A 235 4.31 10.24 -4.31
N MET A 236 3.30 10.13 -3.45
CA MET A 236 1.89 10.05 -3.87
C MET A 236 1.45 11.27 -4.69
N LEU A 237 1.86 12.48 -4.28
CA LEU A 237 1.56 13.72 -5.00
C LEU A 237 2.33 13.83 -6.31
N TRP A 238 3.60 13.45 -6.31
CA TRP A 238 4.43 13.44 -7.51
C TRP A 238 3.89 12.44 -8.53
N VAL A 239 3.74 11.16 -8.17
CA VAL A 239 3.25 10.10 -9.06
C VAL A 239 1.86 10.46 -9.59
N GLY A 240 0.93 10.84 -8.70
CA GLY A 240 -0.42 11.25 -9.10
C GLY A 240 -0.40 12.42 -10.09
N GLY A 241 0.41 13.45 -9.81
CA GLY A 241 0.55 14.60 -10.71
C GLY A 241 1.26 14.27 -12.02
N HIS A 242 2.23 13.36 -12.03
CA HIS A 242 2.92 12.90 -13.23
C HIS A 242 1.96 12.17 -14.18
N ILE A 243 1.18 11.23 -13.64
CA ILE A 243 0.12 10.52 -14.39
C ILE A 243 -0.86 11.52 -15.02
N LEU A 244 -1.27 12.54 -14.26
CA LEU A 244 -2.20 13.55 -14.76
C LEU A 244 -1.56 14.45 -15.82
N LEU A 245 -0.31 14.87 -15.64
CA LEU A 245 0.40 15.68 -16.62
C LEU A 245 0.57 14.94 -17.95
N VAL A 246 1.06 13.70 -17.92
CA VAL A 246 1.20 12.85 -19.11
C VAL A 246 -0.18 12.60 -19.73
N GLY A 247 -1.19 12.30 -18.91
CA GLY A 247 -2.54 12.05 -19.40
C GLY A 247 -3.19 13.28 -20.05
N THR A 248 -3.00 14.49 -19.51
CA THR A 248 -3.50 15.72 -20.14
C THR A 248 -2.87 15.99 -21.51
N HIS A 249 -1.59 15.67 -21.67
CA HIS A 249 -0.91 15.75 -22.96
C HIS A 249 -1.50 14.77 -23.98
N GLU A 250 -1.69 13.51 -23.59
CA GLU A 250 -2.25 12.47 -24.47
C GLU A 250 -3.72 12.73 -24.85
N LEU A 251 -4.50 13.37 -23.97
CA LEU A 251 -5.89 13.76 -24.24
C LEU A 251 -6.02 15.07 -25.04
N GLY A 252 -4.91 15.67 -25.49
CA GLY A 252 -4.90 16.85 -26.36
C GLY A 252 -4.96 18.20 -25.64
N LEU A 253 -4.96 18.22 -24.31
CA LEU A 253 -4.77 19.42 -23.51
C LEU A 253 -3.27 19.66 -23.31
N ALA A 254 -2.56 19.99 -24.41
CA ALA A 254 -1.10 20.05 -24.42
C ALA A 254 -0.48 21.20 -23.59
N GLN A 255 -1.26 22.19 -23.14
CA GLN A 255 -0.71 23.39 -22.51
C GLN A 255 0.02 23.17 -21.17
N PRO A 256 -0.48 22.36 -20.21
CA PRO A 256 0.22 22.12 -18.95
C PRO A 256 1.52 21.35 -19.16
N TYR A 257 1.51 20.30 -19.99
CA TYR A 257 2.70 19.51 -20.30
C TYR A 257 3.71 20.30 -21.15
N GLY A 258 3.24 21.12 -22.10
CA GLY A 258 4.10 21.94 -22.95
C GLY A 258 4.92 22.97 -22.18
N LEU A 259 4.39 23.52 -21.08
CA LEU A 259 5.13 24.39 -20.17
C LEU A 259 6.25 23.63 -19.44
N VAL A 260 5.94 22.45 -18.89
CA VAL A 260 6.94 21.61 -18.21
C VAL A 260 8.02 21.16 -19.18
N HIS A 261 7.64 20.71 -20.38
CA HIS A 261 8.57 20.26 -21.40
C HIS A 261 9.45 21.40 -21.95
N HIS A 262 8.91 22.63 -22.04
CA HIS A 262 9.72 23.80 -22.38
C HIS A 262 10.77 24.07 -21.30
N LEU A 263 10.40 24.00 -20.03
CA LEU A 263 11.32 24.19 -18.91
C LEU A 263 12.39 23.08 -18.85
N GLU A 264 12.03 21.83 -19.12
CA GLU A 264 12.98 20.72 -19.29
C GLU A 264 14.00 21.01 -20.40
N GLY A 265 13.53 21.50 -21.54
CA GLY A 265 14.38 21.84 -22.69
C GLY A 265 15.43 22.91 -22.39
N LEU A 266 15.14 23.82 -21.45
CA LEU A 266 16.09 24.87 -21.04
C LEU A 266 17.26 24.34 -20.22
N VAL A 267 17.06 23.24 -19.47
CA VAL A 267 18.10 22.63 -18.62
C VAL A 267 18.72 21.38 -19.24
N ALA A 268 18.05 20.73 -20.21
CA ALA A 268 18.53 19.50 -20.85
C ALA A 268 19.86 19.70 -21.62
N GLY A 269 20.15 20.93 -22.07
CA GLY A 269 21.40 21.27 -22.78
C GLY A 269 22.65 21.35 -21.90
N VAL A 270 22.53 21.24 -20.56
CA VAL A 270 23.67 21.32 -19.64
C VAL A 270 24.48 20.02 -19.72
N ALA A 271 25.71 20.10 -20.24
CA ALA A 271 26.59 18.95 -20.36
C ALA A 271 26.84 18.28 -19.00
N GLY A 272 26.65 16.95 -18.94
CA GLY A 272 26.90 16.12 -17.76
C GLY A 272 25.77 16.05 -16.73
N VAL A 273 24.91 17.07 -16.63
CA VAL A 273 23.84 17.14 -15.59
C VAL A 273 22.44 17.40 -16.16
N GLY A 274 22.32 17.68 -17.46
CA GLY A 274 21.06 18.08 -18.09
C GLY A 274 19.92 17.07 -17.93
N ALA A 275 20.20 15.77 -18.01
CA ALA A 275 19.18 14.73 -17.78
C ALA A 275 18.67 14.72 -16.34
N LEU A 276 19.55 14.91 -15.36
CA LEU A 276 19.17 14.99 -13.94
C LEU A 276 18.36 16.27 -13.66
N LEU A 277 18.75 17.40 -14.24
CA LEU A 277 18.03 18.66 -14.09
C LEU A 277 16.64 18.61 -14.74
N ALA A 278 16.53 18.04 -15.95
CA ALA A 278 15.24 17.84 -16.61
C ALA A 278 14.33 16.94 -15.77
N TRP A 279 14.86 15.84 -15.22
CA TRP A 279 14.12 14.97 -14.31
C TRP A 279 13.65 15.72 -13.05
N LEU A 280 14.52 16.51 -12.41
CA LEU A 280 14.14 17.31 -11.22
C LEU A 280 13.05 18.33 -11.53
N VAL A 281 13.12 19.00 -12.69
CA VAL A 281 12.08 19.94 -13.15
C VAL A 281 10.76 19.20 -13.35
N ASN A 282 10.76 18.07 -14.07
CA ASN A 282 9.56 17.25 -14.26
C ASN A 282 8.95 16.83 -12.92
N THR A 283 9.77 16.31 -12.01
CA THR A 283 9.37 15.86 -10.67
C THR A 283 8.74 17.00 -9.88
N PHE A 284 9.37 18.17 -9.86
CA PHE A 284 8.88 19.33 -9.12
C PHE A 284 7.51 19.81 -9.64
N PHE A 285 7.35 19.94 -10.95
CA PHE A 285 6.07 20.39 -11.53
C PHE A 285 4.99 19.32 -11.44
N SER A 286 5.35 18.04 -11.55
CA SER A 286 4.42 16.93 -11.32
C SER A 286 3.90 16.95 -9.88
N PHE A 287 4.79 17.08 -8.89
CA PHE A 287 4.39 17.24 -7.49
C PHE A 287 3.45 18.44 -7.28
N LEU A 288 3.80 19.61 -7.83
CA LEU A 288 2.99 20.81 -7.68
C LEU A 288 1.61 20.67 -8.35
N PHE A 289 1.56 20.07 -9.53
CA PHE A 289 0.31 19.81 -10.24
C PHE A 289 -0.57 18.83 -9.46
N GLY A 290 0.00 17.73 -8.96
CA GLY A 290 -0.69 16.79 -8.09
C GLY A 290 -1.22 17.46 -6.82
N LEU A 291 -0.42 18.31 -6.17
CA LEU A 291 -0.85 19.06 -4.99
C LEU A 291 -2.02 20.01 -5.27
N ILE A 292 -1.99 20.72 -6.40
CA ILE A 292 -3.05 21.65 -6.80
C ILE A 292 -4.34 20.87 -7.09
N ILE A 293 -4.28 19.86 -7.94
CA ILE A 293 -5.47 19.07 -8.33
C ILE A 293 -6.02 18.31 -7.11
N GLY A 294 -5.15 17.69 -6.33
CA GLY A 294 -5.50 17.02 -5.09
C GLY A 294 -6.14 17.95 -4.07
N GLY A 295 -5.59 19.16 -3.89
CA GLY A 295 -6.14 20.18 -3.01
C GLY A 295 -7.52 20.67 -3.47
N ILE A 296 -7.72 20.85 -4.78
CA ILE A 296 -9.03 21.18 -5.35
C ILE A 296 -10.03 20.05 -5.07
N LEU A 297 -9.66 18.80 -5.31
CA LEU A 297 -10.51 17.64 -5.01
C LEU A 297 -10.84 17.55 -3.53
N ALA A 298 -9.87 17.78 -2.64
CA ALA A 298 -10.08 17.79 -1.20
C ALA A 298 -11.10 18.87 -0.80
N VAL A 299 -10.97 20.09 -1.31
CA VAL A 299 -11.96 21.15 -1.08
C VAL A 299 -13.33 20.73 -1.62
N ILE A 300 -13.41 20.21 -2.83
CA ILE A 300 -14.69 19.76 -3.42
C ILE A 300 -15.35 18.70 -2.52
N VAL A 301 -14.62 17.67 -2.10
CA VAL A 301 -15.16 16.57 -1.29
C VAL A 301 -15.55 17.04 0.12
N HIS A 302 -14.78 17.93 0.74
CA HIS A 302 -15.08 18.46 2.08
C HIS A 302 -16.20 19.52 2.07
N PHE A 303 -16.39 20.26 0.97
CA PHE A 303 -17.39 21.33 0.86
C PHE A 303 -18.67 20.94 0.10
N LEU A 304 -18.67 19.88 -0.72
CA LEU A 304 -19.92 19.31 -1.26
C LEU A 304 -20.46 18.25 -0.29
N PRO A 305 -21.74 18.32 0.10
CA PRO A 305 -22.36 17.34 0.98
C PRO A 305 -22.66 16.04 0.21
N PHE A 306 -21.63 15.26 -0.11
CA PHE A 306 -21.81 13.87 -0.47
C PHE A 306 -22.04 13.07 0.82
N GLY A 307 -23.32 13.04 1.23
CA GLY A 307 -23.96 12.11 2.17
C GLY A 307 -23.08 11.49 3.26
N HIS A 308 -23.12 12.06 4.46
CA HIS A 308 -22.91 11.31 5.70
C HIS A 308 -23.91 10.15 5.75
N HIS A 309 -23.49 8.93 5.40
CA HIS A 309 -24.21 7.70 5.74
C HIS A 309 -23.22 6.61 6.14
N GLY A 310 -23.30 6.20 7.41
CA GLY A 310 -22.98 4.84 7.83
C GLY A 310 -21.66 4.62 8.55
N GLY A 311 -21.54 5.09 9.79
CA GLY A 311 -20.48 4.68 10.71
C GLY A 311 -20.76 5.16 12.13
N GLY A 312 -21.87 4.68 12.71
CA GLY A 312 -22.38 5.11 14.00
C GLY A 312 -21.32 5.14 15.11
N GLU A 313 -21.12 6.34 15.63
CA GLU A 313 -20.46 6.60 16.90
C GLU A 313 -21.37 6.08 18.02
N GLY A 314 -21.02 4.91 18.56
CA GLY A 314 -21.59 4.41 19.81
C GLY A 314 -20.93 5.09 21.00
N HIS A 315 -21.24 6.36 21.22
CA HIS A 315 -21.11 6.96 22.55
C HIS A 315 -22.16 6.30 23.46
N ALA A 316 -21.71 5.47 24.39
CA ALA A 316 -22.52 5.06 25.54
C ALA A 316 -21.77 5.51 26.80
N GLU A 317 -21.91 6.80 27.13
CA GLU A 317 -21.78 7.26 28.50
C GLU A 317 -22.96 6.74 29.32
N GLY A 318 -22.66 6.26 30.52
CA GLY A 318 -23.65 5.76 31.45
C GLY A 318 -24.56 6.87 32.00
N ALA A 319 -25.82 6.51 32.20
CA ALA A 319 -26.69 7.16 33.18
C ALA A 319 -27.56 6.08 33.81
N GLY A 320 -27.31 5.78 35.08
CA GLY A 320 -28.27 5.10 35.93
C GLY A 320 -29.28 6.11 36.47
N HIS A 321 -30.57 5.78 36.42
CA HIS A 321 -31.47 6.01 37.55
C HIS A 321 -32.79 5.23 37.38
N ALA A 322 -33.22 4.69 38.51
CA ALA A 322 -34.42 3.89 38.75
C ALA A 322 -35.75 4.61 38.40
N THR A 323 -36.80 3.84 38.12
CA THR A 323 -37.98 3.64 39.00
C THR A 323 -39.08 2.82 38.29
N ALA A 324 -39.94 2.26 39.13
CA ALA A 324 -40.93 1.21 38.90
C ALA A 324 -42.15 1.58 38.02
N ASP A 325 -42.84 0.53 37.55
CA ASP A 325 -44.31 0.28 37.55
C ASP A 325 -44.60 -0.63 36.33
N GLY A 326 -44.95 -1.91 36.45
CA GLY A 326 -46.22 -2.40 36.98
C GLY A 326 -47.22 -2.62 35.83
N ARG A 327 -47.34 -3.87 35.33
CA ARG A 327 -48.60 -4.56 34.97
C ARG A 327 -48.39 -5.82 34.11
N ASP A 328 -48.91 -6.92 34.68
CA ASP A 328 -49.73 -7.97 34.07
C ASP A 328 -49.37 -8.50 32.68
N THR A 329 -48.97 -9.77 32.63
CA THR A 329 -49.86 -10.84 32.15
C THR A 329 -49.49 -12.16 32.79
N ALA A 330 -50.48 -12.77 33.44
CA ALA A 330 -50.47 -14.14 33.91
C ALA A 330 -50.37 -15.11 32.72
N ASP A 331 -49.64 -16.21 32.92
CA ASP A 331 -50.19 -17.52 32.57
C ASP A 331 -49.54 -18.62 33.42
N ALA A 332 -50.40 -19.53 33.86
CA ALA A 332 -50.15 -20.59 34.83
C ALA A 332 -49.67 -21.90 34.17
N HIS A 333 -49.36 -22.89 35.03
CA HIS A 333 -48.86 -24.26 34.82
C HIS A 333 -47.36 -24.38 35.16
N ASP A 334 -46.87 -25.29 36.01
CA ASP A 334 -47.42 -26.49 36.66
C ASP A 334 -46.41 -26.93 37.78
N ALA A 335 -46.91 -27.65 38.79
CA ALA A 335 -46.25 -28.51 39.80
C ALA A 335 -44.78 -28.23 40.25
N GLY A 336 -44.43 -28.10 41.53
CA GLY A 336 -44.84 -28.87 42.69
C GLY A 336 -43.58 -29.42 43.41
N THR A 337 -43.64 -29.54 44.75
CA THR A 337 -42.62 -30.05 45.72
C THR A 337 -41.51 -29.04 46.07
N GLY A 338 -41.42 -28.49 47.29
CA GLY A 338 -41.27 -29.12 48.62
C GLY A 338 -39.76 -29.09 48.94
N SER A 339 -39.21 -28.66 50.07
CA SER A 339 -39.64 -28.39 51.44
C SER A 339 -38.37 -27.93 52.20
N ASP A 340 -38.53 -27.12 53.25
CA ASP A 340 -37.60 -26.93 54.39
C ASP A 340 -36.23 -26.25 54.08
N GLN A 341 -35.69 -25.29 54.85
CA GLN A 341 -35.73 -25.08 56.29
C GLN A 341 -35.24 -23.66 56.63
N GLU A 342 -35.85 -23.04 57.63
CA GLU A 342 -35.53 -21.73 58.23
C GLU A 342 -34.52 -21.90 59.42
N PRO A 343 -34.18 -20.90 60.26
CA PRO A 343 -32.87 -20.26 60.29
C PRO A 343 -32.17 -20.28 61.69
N ALA A 344 -30.94 -19.76 61.77
CA ALA A 344 -30.35 -19.19 63.00
C ALA A 344 -29.10 -18.37 62.57
N GLY A 345 -28.89 -17.10 62.89
CA GLY A 345 -29.39 -16.31 64.01
C GLY A 345 -28.45 -16.46 65.21
N ASP A 346 -27.31 -15.78 65.22
CA ASP A 346 -26.80 -15.23 66.48
C ASP A 346 -25.93 -13.98 66.27
N SER A 347 -26.26 -13.04 67.13
CA SER A 347 -25.74 -11.72 67.42
C SER A 347 -24.32 -11.71 67.97
N THR A 348 -23.58 -10.62 67.75
CA THR A 348 -23.10 -9.73 68.83
C THR A 348 -22.13 -8.67 68.26
N GLU A 349 -22.53 -7.42 68.43
CA GLU A 349 -21.75 -6.19 68.25
C GLU A 349 -21.26 -5.74 69.66
N PRO A 350 -20.61 -4.57 69.82
CA PRO A 350 -19.16 -4.31 69.87
C PRO A 350 -18.71 -3.91 71.32
N PRO A 351 -17.54 -3.23 71.57
CA PRO A 351 -17.44 -1.78 71.30
C PRO A 351 -16.04 -1.22 70.95
N ALA A 352 -16.11 -0.03 70.33
CA ALA A 352 -15.25 1.16 70.37
C ALA A 352 -13.92 1.15 71.17
N ALA A 353 -12.88 1.80 70.63
CA ALA A 353 -12.60 3.22 70.93
C ALA A 353 -11.22 3.68 70.41
N ARG A 354 -11.23 4.92 69.87
CA ARG A 354 -10.14 5.88 69.59
C ARG A 354 -9.32 5.70 68.33
#